data_AF-A0AAE2QTP2-F1
#
_entry.id   AF-A0AAE2QTP2-F1
#
_cell.length_a   1.000
_cell.length_b   1.000
_cell.length_c   1.000
_cell.angle_alpha   90.00
_cell.angle_beta   90.00
_cell.angle_gamma   90.00
#
_symmetry.space_group_name_H-M   'P 1'
#
loop_
_entity.id
_entity.type
_entity.pdbx_description
1 polymer ?
#
loop_
_entity_poly.entity_id
_entity_poly.type
_entity_poly.pdbx_seq_one_letter_code
_entity_poly.pdbx_strand_id
1 'polypeptide(L)'
;MTTDLLDWDEDLQIDSEEEYQALLNGLKRSQGFGLFFVQCSPFSGDKLVERVKADLMDKNIDVLKFEKPIADGNVFKRVNAFLQEGSPIDVLFIQGLENSLFDAEETKKRLGWSDKAIETRNWREVPTVLTNLNQQRERFRDSFQCCLVFLLPQYAIKYVVHRAPDFFDWRSGMFEYASDPKTLAQESARILQEADYDAYCNWSSEERSQRILQIHALLEEQEIVIKTQAKLLFEQGSLFAASNKYSIAAISFERAVALKPDYRSAWHNWGVALGKMKHYEEAINKYDRALSIKPDHTAALYNKGIALAALGQKEAAIICYDKALVFKPNYHEALNNKGTAMAALSRYAMALACYDQALTIRPSYYRALYNKACCYGLQGDVENAVKFLQEAIALASEYRDMAKTDTDFDAVRDDPRFQALLEENE
;
A
#
# COMPACT_ATOMS: atom_id res chain seq x y z
N MET A 1 3.32 32.44 -37.27
CA MET A 1 3.89 33.11 -36.08
C MET A 1 2.85 33.01 -34.99
N THR A 2 2.82 31.88 -34.30
CA THR A 2 2.16 31.76 -33.01
C THR A 2 3.04 32.52 -32.04
N THR A 3 2.49 33.57 -31.43
CA THR A 3 3.09 34.24 -30.28
C THR A 3 3.20 33.20 -29.17
N ASP A 4 4.42 32.71 -28.93
CA ASP A 4 4.79 32.12 -27.65
C ASP A 4 4.51 33.19 -26.60
N LEU A 5 3.40 33.04 -25.89
CA LEU A 5 3.24 33.67 -24.60
C LEU A 5 4.36 33.06 -23.75
N LEU A 6 5.42 33.84 -23.53
CA LEU A 6 6.35 33.56 -22.44
C LEU A 6 5.48 33.41 -21.19
N ASP A 7 5.46 32.19 -20.66
CA ASP A 7 4.86 31.92 -19.36
C ASP A 7 5.77 32.61 -18.34
N TRP A 8 5.33 33.74 -17.80
CA TRP A 8 6.07 34.46 -16.76
C TRP A 8 6.04 33.68 -15.43
N ASP A 9 5.27 32.58 -15.39
CA ASP A 9 5.18 31.59 -14.32
C ASP A 9 6.13 30.40 -14.55
N GLU A 10 7.22 30.53 -15.33
CA GLU A 10 8.37 29.63 -15.12
C GLU A 10 8.88 29.88 -13.69
N ASP A 11 8.37 29.07 -12.76
CA ASP A 11 8.60 29.09 -11.32
C ASP A 11 10.02 29.55 -10.98
N LEU A 12 10.14 30.76 -10.41
CA LEU A 12 11.37 31.17 -9.74
C LEU A 12 11.73 30.06 -8.77
N GLN A 13 12.94 29.51 -8.88
CA GLN A 13 13.41 28.50 -7.92
C GLN A 13 13.26 29.07 -6.51
N ILE A 14 12.42 28.43 -5.70
CA ILE A 14 12.15 28.83 -4.33
C ILE A 14 13.47 28.79 -3.56
N ASP A 15 13.95 29.97 -3.13
CA ASP A 15 15.09 30.04 -2.23
C ASP A 15 14.62 29.66 -0.83
N SER A 16 14.86 28.41 -0.45
CA SER A 16 14.46 27.88 0.86
C SER A 16 15.08 28.64 2.02
N GLU A 17 16.21 29.31 1.82
CA GLU A 17 16.80 30.16 2.85
C GLU A 17 16.06 31.49 2.98
N GLU A 18 15.61 32.09 1.88
CA GLU A 18 14.78 33.30 1.91
C GLU A 18 13.43 33.02 2.60
N GLU A 19 12.77 31.93 2.23
CA GLU A 19 11.53 31.45 2.86
C GLU A 19 11.72 31.15 4.35
N TYR A 20 12.84 30.53 4.72
CA TYR A 20 13.19 30.30 6.12
C TYR A 20 13.35 31.62 6.90
N GLN A 21 14.07 32.60 6.34
CA GLN A 21 14.24 33.90 6.99
C GLN A 21 12.91 34.66 7.09
N ALA A 22 12.03 34.53 6.09
CA ALA A 22 10.69 35.10 6.13
C ALA A 22 9.85 34.50 7.26
N LEU A 23 9.84 33.17 7.39
CA LEU A 23 9.19 32.45 8.49
C LEU A 23 9.75 32.92 9.84
N LEU A 24 11.08 32.95 9.99
CA LEU A 24 11.75 33.34 11.23
C LEU A 24 11.36 34.77 11.64
N ASN A 25 11.32 35.71 10.69
CA ASN A 25 10.90 37.08 10.93
C ASN A 25 9.42 37.19 11.32
N GLY A 26 8.55 36.38 10.69
CA GLY A 26 7.14 36.26 11.07
C GLY A 26 6.98 35.79 12.51
N LEU A 27 7.71 34.75 12.90
CA LEU A 27 7.68 34.19 14.25
C LEU A 27 8.22 35.18 15.30
N LYS A 28 9.33 35.87 15.02
CA LYS A 28 9.87 36.93 15.90
C LYS A 28 8.85 38.02 16.21
N ARG A 29 8.10 38.45 15.20
CA ARG A 29 7.10 39.53 15.32
C ARG A 29 5.78 39.07 15.91
N SER A 30 5.53 37.76 15.96
CA SER A 30 4.28 37.22 16.51
C SER A 30 4.18 37.51 18.02
N GLN A 31 3.10 38.20 18.40
CA GLN A 31 2.70 38.45 19.78
C GLN A 31 1.24 38.03 19.93
N GLY A 32 0.97 37.02 20.76
CA GLY A 32 -0.35 36.42 20.89
C GLY A 32 -0.66 35.42 19.75
N PHE A 33 -1.93 35.37 19.32
CA PHE A 33 -2.36 34.43 18.30
C PHE A 33 -1.77 34.74 16.91
N GLY A 34 -1.06 33.77 16.35
CA GLY A 34 -0.64 33.75 14.94
C GLY A 34 -0.99 32.41 14.31
N LEU A 35 -1.12 32.37 12.99
CA LEU A 35 -1.42 31.15 12.26
C LEU A 35 -0.58 31.08 10.99
N PHE A 36 0.37 30.16 10.93
CA PHE A 36 1.22 29.93 9.77
C PHE A 36 1.06 28.51 9.25
N PHE A 37 1.26 28.35 7.94
CA PHE A 37 1.35 27.10 7.23
C PHE A 37 2.72 27.03 6.55
N VAL A 38 3.40 25.91 6.70
CA VAL A 38 4.66 25.67 6.01
C VAL A 38 4.51 24.40 5.19
N GLN A 39 4.70 24.54 3.88
CA GLN A 39 4.81 23.42 2.97
C GLN A 39 6.17 22.75 3.15
N CYS A 40 6.17 21.52 3.64
CA CYS A 40 7.39 20.76 3.81
C CYS A 40 7.08 19.26 3.91
N SER A 41 8.03 18.41 3.51
CA SER A 41 7.94 16.98 3.85
C SER A 41 8.01 16.78 5.37
N PRO A 42 7.44 15.69 5.92
CA PRO A 42 7.55 15.40 7.36
C PRO A 42 9.00 15.39 7.86
N PHE A 43 9.94 14.96 7.01
CA PHE A 43 11.36 14.94 7.31
C PHE A 43 11.97 16.33 7.40
N SER A 44 11.75 17.18 6.39
CA SER A 44 12.23 18.57 6.41
C SER A 44 11.58 19.38 7.54
N GLY A 45 10.33 19.06 7.89
CA GLY A 45 9.61 19.68 8.99
C GLY A 45 10.29 19.46 10.34
N ASP A 46 10.73 18.24 10.64
CA ASP A 46 11.46 17.96 11.89
C ASP A 46 12.76 18.77 11.98
N LYS A 47 13.55 18.82 10.89
CA LYS A 47 14.78 19.65 10.81
C LYS A 47 14.47 21.15 10.93
N LEU A 48 13.39 21.62 10.31
CA LEU A 48 12.97 23.02 10.37
C LEU A 48 12.68 23.42 11.81
N VAL A 49 11.94 22.60 12.56
CA VAL A 49 11.65 22.89 13.98
C VAL A 49 12.94 22.98 14.79
N GLU A 50 13.87 22.05 14.63
CA GLU A 50 15.16 22.09 15.35
C GLU A 50 15.93 23.38 15.05
N ARG A 51 15.95 23.79 13.77
CA ARG A 51 16.60 25.02 13.33
C ARG A 51 15.94 26.26 13.93
N VAL A 52 14.61 26.35 13.91
CA VAL A 52 13.86 27.47 14.51
C VAL A 52 14.08 27.53 16.03
N LYS A 53 14.11 26.38 16.72
CA LYS A 53 14.42 26.33 18.16
C LYS A 53 15.82 26.87 18.48
N ALA A 54 16.79 26.61 17.62
CA ALA A 54 18.15 27.13 17.78
C ALA A 54 18.26 28.65 17.50
N ASP A 55 17.50 29.16 16.53
CA ASP A 55 17.57 30.56 16.11
C ASP A 55 16.64 31.49 16.93
N LEU A 56 15.66 30.94 17.65
CA LEU A 56 14.71 31.67 18.53
C LEU A 56 14.79 31.19 19.98
N MET A 57 15.98 31.27 20.57
CA MET A 57 16.21 30.86 21.97
C MET A 57 15.42 31.68 23.01
N ASP A 58 14.90 32.84 22.62
CA ASP A 58 14.08 33.73 23.45
C ASP A 58 12.59 33.34 23.48
N LYS A 59 12.16 32.38 22.66
CA LYS A 59 10.78 31.92 22.52
C LYS A 59 10.61 30.51 23.06
N ASN A 60 9.51 30.25 23.77
CA ASN A 60 9.11 28.90 24.16
C ASN A 60 8.45 28.20 22.97
N ILE A 61 9.15 27.23 22.38
CA ILE A 61 8.72 26.52 21.17
C ILE A 61 8.51 25.04 21.48
N ASP A 62 7.34 24.51 21.12
CA ASP A 62 7.03 23.09 21.25
C ASP A 62 6.37 22.50 20.00
N VAL A 63 6.20 21.16 19.98
CA VAL A 63 5.65 20.41 18.86
C VAL A 63 4.51 19.51 19.31
N LEU A 64 3.34 19.70 18.73
CA LEU A 64 2.24 18.75 18.79
C LEU A 64 2.25 17.86 17.54
N LYS A 65 2.61 16.58 17.72
CA LYS A 65 2.67 15.59 16.65
C LYS A 65 1.47 14.65 16.68
N PHE A 66 0.70 14.63 15.60
CA PHE A 66 -0.38 13.67 15.40
C PHE A 66 0.16 12.43 14.70
N GLU A 67 0.58 11.42 15.46
CA GLU A 67 1.07 10.16 14.91
C GLU A 67 -0.04 9.30 14.25
N LYS A 68 -1.29 9.63 14.56
CA LYS A 68 -2.49 8.90 14.11
C LYS A 68 -3.56 9.85 13.60
N PRO A 69 -4.46 9.38 12.71
CA PRO A 69 -5.65 10.13 12.35
C PRO A 69 -6.44 10.55 13.60
N ILE A 70 -6.86 11.82 13.63
CA ILE A 70 -7.70 12.39 14.68
C ILE A 70 -9.12 11.84 14.51
N ALA A 71 -9.43 10.75 15.20
CA ALA A 71 -10.67 9.99 15.01
C ALA A 71 -11.96 10.80 15.20
N ASP A 72 -11.99 11.73 16.16
CA ASP A 72 -13.13 12.63 16.39
C ASP A 72 -13.09 13.90 15.51
N GLY A 73 -12.07 14.03 14.66
CA GLY A 73 -11.84 15.18 13.79
C GLY A 73 -11.53 16.48 14.53
N ASN A 74 -11.43 16.48 15.86
CA ASN A 74 -11.45 17.72 16.63
C ASN A 74 -10.03 18.25 16.91
N VAL A 75 -9.46 18.96 15.94
CA VAL A 75 -8.12 19.55 16.03
C VAL A 75 -8.04 20.57 17.16
N PHE A 76 -9.06 21.43 17.31
CA PHE A 76 -9.11 22.44 18.37
C PHE A 76 -8.97 21.82 19.76
N LYS A 77 -9.70 20.73 20.02
CA LYS A 77 -9.66 20.02 21.30
C LYS A 77 -8.26 19.50 21.60
N ARG A 78 -7.54 18.98 20.60
CA ARG A 78 -6.17 18.46 20.80
C ARG A 78 -5.17 19.58 21.09
N VAL A 79 -5.23 20.68 20.34
CA VAL A 79 -4.38 21.85 20.57
C VAL A 79 -4.66 22.46 21.95
N ASN A 80 -5.93 22.58 22.34
CA ASN A 80 -6.30 23.11 23.65
C ASN A 80 -5.81 22.21 24.80
N ALA A 81 -5.96 20.89 24.69
CA ALA A 81 -5.46 19.97 25.71
C ALA A 81 -3.94 20.10 25.88
N PHE A 82 -3.20 20.10 24.78
CA PHE A 82 -1.75 20.22 24.79
C PHE A 82 -1.27 21.52 25.47
N LEU A 83 -1.89 22.65 25.13
CA LEU A 83 -1.54 23.96 25.70
C LEU A 83 -1.92 24.12 27.19
N GLN A 84 -2.81 23.27 27.73
CA GLN A 84 -3.19 23.30 29.14
C GLN A 84 -2.24 22.50 30.05
N GLU A 85 -1.45 21.59 29.50
CA GLU A 85 -0.63 20.63 30.26
C GLU A 85 0.79 21.14 30.57
N GLY A 86 1.15 22.36 30.17
CA GLY A 86 2.54 22.82 30.19
C GLY A 86 2.78 24.31 30.50
N SER A 87 4.04 24.71 30.36
CA SER A 87 4.47 26.10 30.46
C SER A 87 3.93 26.94 29.29
N PRO A 88 3.87 28.29 29.41
CA PRO A 88 3.40 29.14 28.33
C PRO A 88 4.23 28.93 27.05
N ILE A 89 3.58 28.54 25.96
CA ILE A 89 4.19 28.33 24.65
C ILE A 89 3.99 29.59 23.82
N ASP A 90 5.06 30.09 23.19
CA ASP A 90 4.99 31.21 22.24
C ASP A 90 4.69 30.71 20.82
N VAL A 91 5.28 29.58 20.42
CA VAL A 91 5.10 28.97 19.10
C VAL A 91 4.85 27.46 19.25
N LEU A 92 3.72 26.99 18.72
CA LEU A 92 3.38 25.58 18.66
C LEU A 92 3.44 25.09 17.21
N PHE A 93 4.41 24.24 16.91
CA PHE A 93 4.41 23.50 15.65
C PHE A 93 3.41 22.34 15.72
N ILE A 94 2.64 22.16 14.65
CA ILE A 94 1.64 21.10 14.53
C ILE A 94 2.02 20.24 13.32
N GLN A 95 2.27 18.97 13.56
CA GLN A 95 2.68 17.98 12.55
C GLN A 95 1.71 16.80 12.51
N GLY A 96 1.64 16.10 11.38
CA GLY A 96 0.91 14.83 11.27
C GLY A 96 -0.59 14.98 11.01
N LEU A 97 -1.09 16.19 10.72
CA LEU A 97 -2.49 16.40 10.34
C LEU A 97 -2.82 15.65 9.04
N GLU A 98 -1.83 15.47 8.18
CA GLU A 98 -1.90 14.77 6.91
C GLU A 98 -2.29 13.28 7.07
N ASN A 99 -2.03 12.68 8.25
CA ASN A 99 -2.53 11.34 8.59
C ASN A 99 -4.06 11.27 8.54
N SER A 100 -4.76 12.35 8.92
CA SER A 100 -6.22 12.44 8.83
C SER A 100 -6.76 12.75 7.43
N LEU A 101 -5.89 13.08 6.48
CA LEU A 101 -6.26 13.46 5.11
C LEU A 101 -6.00 12.32 4.11
N PHE A 102 -5.03 11.47 4.42
CA PHE A 102 -4.52 10.45 3.50
C PHE A 102 -5.59 9.51 2.94
N ASP A 103 -6.40 8.86 3.78
CA ASP A 103 -7.40 7.89 3.29
C ASP A 103 -8.47 8.55 2.38
N ALA A 104 -8.76 9.84 2.57
CA ALA A 104 -9.69 10.58 1.72
C ALA A 104 -9.09 10.89 0.34
N GLU A 105 -7.79 11.17 0.28
CA GLU A 105 -7.03 11.30 -0.97
C GLU A 105 -6.94 9.97 -1.72
N GLU A 106 -6.58 8.91 -1.00
CA GLU A 106 -6.47 7.55 -1.52
C GLU A 106 -7.78 7.05 -2.13
N THR A 107 -8.90 7.35 -1.47
CA THR A 107 -10.24 6.99 -1.97
C THR A 107 -10.58 7.73 -3.27
N LYS A 108 -10.19 9.00 -3.40
CA LYS A 108 -10.46 9.78 -4.63
C LYS A 108 -9.57 9.32 -5.79
N LYS A 109 -8.28 9.06 -5.55
CA LYS A 109 -7.37 8.50 -6.56
C LYS A 109 -7.87 7.13 -7.07
N ARG A 110 -8.39 6.27 -6.18
CA ARG A 110 -9.04 4.99 -6.57
C ARG A 110 -10.21 5.16 -7.51
N LEU A 111 -10.98 6.24 -7.37
CA LEU A 111 -12.14 6.52 -8.22
C LEU A 111 -11.74 7.17 -9.56
N GLY A 112 -10.45 7.28 -9.86
CA GLY A 112 -9.94 7.89 -11.09
C GLY A 112 -10.07 9.41 -11.11
N TRP A 113 -10.18 10.04 -9.94
CA TRP A 113 -10.28 11.49 -9.87
C TRP A 113 -8.92 12.11 -10.24
N SER A 114 -8.93 13.01 -11.22
CA SER A 114 -7.80 13.90 -11.48
C SER A 114 -7.71 14.97 -10.37
N ASP A 115 -6.59 15.70 -10.29
CA ASP A 115 -6.44 16.83 -9.36
C ASP A 115 -7.61 17.82 -9.49
N LYS A 116 -8.08 18.04 -10.73
CA LYS A 116 -9.25 18.88 -11.05
C LYS A 116 -10.59 18.28 -10.60
N ALA A 117 -10.70 16.97 -10.49
CA ALA A 117 -11.90 16.31 -9.97
C ALA A 117 -12.00 16.47 -8.44
N ILE A 118 -10.87 16.51 -7.71
CA ILE A 118 -10.81 16.76 -6.26
C ILE A 118 -11.46 18.11 -5.90
N GLU A 119 -11.54 19.06 -6.84
CA GLU A 119 -12.18 20.37 -6.69
C GLU A 119 -13.72 20.31 -6.66
N THR A 120 -14.34 19.18 -7.05
CA THR A 120 -15.81 19.07 -7.07
C THR A 120 -16.40 18.95 -5.65
N ARG A 121 -17.37 19.82 -5.33
CA ARG A 121 -17.95 19.97 -3.97
C ARG A 121 -18.93 18.84 -3.62
N ASN A 122 -18.44 17.68 -3.23
CA ASN A 122 -19.19 16.81 -2.31
C ASN A 122 -18.76 17.08 -0.87
N TRP A 123 -19.66 17.65 -0.07
CA TRP A 123 -19.40 18.01 1.34
C TRP A 123 -19.36 16.78 2.25
N ARG A 124 -19.98 15.67 1.86
CA ARG A 124 -19.96 14.39 2.62
C ARG A 124 -18.62 13.66 2.56
N GLU A 125 -17.73 14.09 1.67
CA GLU A 125 -16.41 13.50 1.43
C GLU A 125 -15.27 14.38 1.98
N VAL A 126 -15.59 15.43 2.72
CA VAL A 126 -14.58 16.30 3.36
C VAL A 126 -14.14 15.65 4.66
N PRO A 127 -12.82 15.43 4.87
CA PRO A 127 -12.30 14.94 6.14
C PRO A 127 -12.81 15.78 7.32
N THR A 128 -13.27 15.12 8.37
CA THR A 128 -13.89 15.78 9.54
C THR A 128 -12.95 16.80 10.19
N VAL A 129 -11.64 16.57 10.14
CA VAL A 129 -10.62 17.52 10.59
C VAL A 129 -10.70 18.87 9.87
N LEU A 130 -10.95 18.89 8.56
CA LEU A 130 -11.04 20.13 7.79
C LEU A 130 -12.33 20.90 8.11
N THR A 131 -13.43 20.16 8.25
CA THR A 131 -14.70 20.73 8.73
C THR A 131 -14.56 21.34 10.13
N ASN A 132 -13.85 20.65 11.04
CA ASN A 132 -13.59 21.15 12.38
C ASN A 132 -12.74 22.43 12.37
N LEU A 133 -11.66 22.47 11.57
CA LEU A 133 -10.81 23.66 11.44
C LEU A 133 -11.64 24.89 11.04
N ASN A 134 -12.47 24.78 10.00
CA ASN A 134 -13.36 25.86 9.60
C ASN A 134 -14.33 26.27 10.72
N GLN A 135 -15.01 25.30 11.35
CA GLN A 135 -16.01 25.59 12.39
C GLN A 135 -15.41 26.21 13.66
N GLN A 136 -14.16 25.88 13.99
CA GLN A 136 -13.50 26.33 15.22
C GLN A 136 -12.60 27.55 14.99
N ARG A 137 -12.50 28.09 13.78
CA ARG A 137 -11.61 29.21 13.40
C ARG A 137 -11.58 30.36 14.41
N GLU A 138 -12.75 30.92 14.73
CA GLU A 138 -12.85 32.04 15.67
C GLU A 138 -12.37 31.64 17.08
N ARG A 139 -12.66 30.40 17.49
CA ARG A 139 -12.21 29.87 18.78
C ARG A 139 -10.70 29.69 18.83
N PHE A 140 -10.04 29.31 17.74
CA PHE A 140 -8.58 29.29 17.66
C PHE A 140 -8.01 30.68 17.97
N ARG A 141 -8.53 31.72 17.32
CA ARG A 141 -8.12 33.13 17.58
C ARG A 141 -8.28 33.52 19.04
N ASP A 142 -9.47 33.25 19.56
CA ASP A 142 -9.91 33.86 20.82
C ASP A 142 -9.39 33.07 22.03
N SER A 143 -9.08 31.78 21.85
CA SER A 143 -8.69 30.89 22.96
C SER A 143 -7.19 30.75 23.12
N PHE A 144 -6.39 30.97 22.07
CA PHE A 144 -4.94 30.72 22.10
C PHE A 144 -4.14 32.02 22.04
N GLN A 145 -3.07 32.10 22.83
CA GLN A 145 -2.18 33.26 22.93
C GLN A 145 -0.79 32.97 22.34
N CYS A 146 -0.71 32.01 21.42
CA CYS A 146 0.54 31.57 20.79
C CYS A 146 0.40 31.52 19.26
N CYS A 147 1.54 31.50 18.57
CA CYS A 147 1.60 31.27 17.13
C CYS A 147 1.48 29.77 16.83
N LEU A 148 0.50 29.37 16.05
CA LEU A 148 0.33 27.99 15.56
C LEU A 148 0.97 27.87 14.19
N VAL A 149 1.85 26.88 14.01
CA VAL A 149 2.55 26.64 12.75
C VAL A 149 2.23 25.22 12.27
N PHE A 150 1.38 25.09 11.26
CA PHE A 150 1.05 23.80 10.65
C PHE A 150 2.11 23.42 9.63
N LEU A 151 2.82 22.32 9.88
CA LEU A 151 3.77 21.73 8.94
C LEU A 151 3.04 20.65 8.14
N LEU A 152 2.93 20.85 6.82
CA LEU A 152 2.10 20.00 5.98
C LEU A 152 2.81 19.67 4.66
N PRO A 153 2.72 18.43 4.17
CA PRO A 153 3.15 18.10 2.81
C PRO A 153 2.25 18.78 1.76
N GLN A 154 2.72 18.85 0.52
CA GLN A 154 2.07 19.61 -0.55
C GLN A 154 0.62 19.17 -0.79
N TYR A 155 0.33 17.86 -0.84
CA TYR A 155 -1.07 17.42 -0.98
C TYR A 155 -1.95 17.87 0.19
N ALA A 156 -1.45 17.83 1.43
CA ALA A 156 -2.23 18.19 2.60
C ALA A 156 -2.58 19.68 2.58
N ILE A 157 -1.64 20.52 2.15
CA ILE A 157 -1.89 21.95 1.93
C ILE A 157 -2.96 22.17 0.87
N LYS A 158 -2.87 21.49 -0.29
CA LYS A 158 -3.92 21.57 -1.32
C LYS A 158 -5.29 21.24 -0.74
N TYR A 159 -5.40 20.21 0.10
CA TYR A 159 -6.66 19.88 0.77
C TYR A 159 -7.13 20.96 1.74
N VAL A 160 -6.25 21.49 2.58
CA VAL A 160 -6.57 22.56 3.53
C VAL A 160 -7.04 23.82 2.80
N VAL A 161 -6.31 24.28 1.77
CA VAL A 161 -6.68 25.45 0.96
C VAL A 161 -8.06 25.29 0.33
N HIS A 162 -8.34 24.14 -0.30
CA HIS A 162 -9.57 23.96 -1.06
C HIS A 162 -10.78 23.57 -0.19
N ARG A 163 -10.56 22.91 0.96
CA ARG A 163 -11.64 22.32 1.77
C ARG A 163 -11.74 22.91 3.18
N ALA A 164 -10.76 23.68 3.62
CA ALA A 164 -10.81 24.53 4.81
C ALA A 164 -10.44 26.00 4.51
N PRO A 165 -11.04 26.64 3.49
CA PRO A 165 -10.62 27.97 3.03
C PRO A 165 -10.83 29.05 4.09
N ASP A 166 -11.90 28.98 4.89
CA ASP A 166 -12.16 29.98 5.94
C ASP A 166 -11.05 29.96 7.01
N PHE A 167 -10.55 28.78 7.34
CA PHE A 167 -9.42 28.61 8.25
C PHE A 167 -8.09 29.03 7.60
N PHE A 168 -7.91 28.76 6.30
CA PHE A 168 -6.67 29.05 5.56
C PHE A 168 -6.51 30.53 5.16
N ASP A 169 -7.51 31.15 4.55
CA ASP A 169 -7.44 32.53 3.98
C ASP A 169 -7.35 33.63 5.06
N TRP A 170 -7.38 33.25 6.33
CA TRP A 170 -7.47 34.18 7.43
C TRP A 170 -6.10 34.66 7.94
N ARG A 171 -5.56 35.72 7.32
CA ARG A 171 -4.29 36.38 7.75
C ARG A 171 -3.15 35.40 8.03
N SER A 172 -3.20 34.23 7.38
CA SER A 172 -2.22 33.19 7.62
C SER A 172 -0.97 33.50 6.80
N GLY A 173 0.18 33.18 7.38
CA GLY A 173 1.44 33.17 6.64
C GLY A 173 1.58 31.81 5.96
N MET A 174 1.90 31.80 4.68
CA MET A 174 2.23 30.59 3.92
C MET A 174 3.70 30.67 3.55
N PHE A 175 4.43 29.59 3.81
CA PHE A 175 5.85 29.48 3.52
C PHE A 175 6.13 28.15 2.83
N GLU A 176 7.14 28.13 1.97
CA GLU A 176 7.59 26.91 1.30
C GLU A 176 9.00 26.55 1.73
N TYR A 177 9.15 25.41 2.40
CA TYR A 177 10.42 24.94 2.90
C TYR A 177 10.79 23.62 2.22
N ALA A 178 11.46 23.75 1.08
CA ALA A 178 11.87 22.60 0.29
C ALA A 178 13.03 21.86 0.96
N SER A 179 13.04 20.55 0.77
CA SER A 179 14.11 19.69 1.26
C SER A 179 15.34 19.83 0.35
N ASP A 180 16.54 19.97 0.93
CA ASP A 180 17.75 19.99 0.11
C ASP A 180 17.95 18.66 -0.64
N PRO A 181 18.42 18.67 -1.91
CA PRO A 181 18.54 17.45 -2.72
C PRO A 181 19.40 16.35 -2.09
N LYS A 182 20.41 16.71 -1.30
CA LYS A 182 21.27 15.74 -0.61
C LYS A 182 20.49 15.01 0.48
N THR A 183 19.71 15.73 1.26
CA THR A 183 18.78 15.17 2.25
C THR A 183 17.75 14.26 1.59
N LEU A 184 17.10 14.70 0.50
CA LEU A 184 16.13 13.89 -0.25
C LEU A 184 16.73 12.57 -0.75
N ALA A 185 17.96 12.63 -1.27
CA ALA A 185 18.68 11.46 -1.74
C ALA A 185 19.01 10.49 -0.58
N GLN A 186 19.44 11.01 0.57
CA GLN A 186 19.72 10.20 1.77
C GLN A 186 18.47 9.50 2.29
N GLU A 187 17.35 10.22 2.38
CA GLU A 187 16.10 9.69 2.88
C GLU A 187 15.51 8.63 1.94
N SER A 188 15.51 8.92 0.63
CA SER A 188 15.13 7.96 -0.39
C SER A 188 15.99 6.71 -0.32
N ALA A 189 17.31 6.85 -0.16
CA ALA A 189 18.22 5.72 -0.03
C ALA A 189 17.94 4.88 1.24
N ARG A 190 17.66 5.53 2.37
CA ARG A 190 17.29 4.87 3.63
C ARG A 190 16.04 4.01 3.46
N ILE A 191 14.96 4.60 2.95
CA ILE A 191 13.69 3.88 2.74
C ILE A 191 13.89 2.66 1.82
N LEU A 192 14.64 2.85 0.73
CA LEU A 192 14.92 1.77 -0.22
C LEU A 192 15.85 0.69 0.35
N GLN A 193 16.71 1.02 1.31
CA GLN A 193 17.57 0.06 1.99
C GLN A 193 16.80 -0.78 3.03
N GLU A 194 15.81 -0.16 3.68
CA GLU A 194 14.90 -0.81 4.63
C GLU A 194 13.75 -1.57 3.95
N ALA A 195 13.72 -1.59 2.61
CA ALA A 195 12.64 -2.19 1.85
C ALA A 195 12.61 -3.71 1.98
N ASP A 196 11.56 -4.22 2.64
CA ASP A 196 11.32 -5.65 2.82
C ASP A 196 9.81 -5.93 2.89
N TYR A 197 9.29 -6.61 1.87
CA TYR A 197 7.88 -6.96 1.76
C TYR A 197 7.43 -7.90 2.89
N ASP A 198 8.26 -8.85 3.30
CA ASP A 198 7.91 -9.79 4.36
C ASP A 198 7.84 -9.09 5.71
N ALA A 199 8.71 -8.10 5.95
CA ALA A 199 8.61 -7.21 7.09
C ALA A 199 7.31 -6.39 7.05
N TYR A 200 6.94 -5.82 5.90
CA TYR A 200 5.71 -5.05 5.74
C TYR A 200 4.45 -5.85 6.06
N CYS A 201 4.41 -7.14 5.73
CA CYS A 201 3.30 -8.01 6.08
C CYS A 201 3.12 -8.18 7.61
N ASN A 202 4.20 -8.00 8.39
CA ASN A 202 4.19 -8.11 9.85
C ASN A 202 3.98 -6.76 10.56
N TRP A 203 4.10 -5.64 9.84
CA TRP A 203 3.86 -4.31 10.40
C TRP A 203 2.38 -4.08 10.73
N SER A 204 2.16 -3.27 11.75
CA SER A 204 0.85 -2.68 12.07
C SER A 204 0.31 -1.88 10.88
N SER A 205 -1.00 -1.60 10.89
CA SER A 205 -1.61 -0.77 9.86
C SER A 205 -1.04 0.65 9.90
N GLU A 206 -0.69 1.12 11.10
CA GLU A 206 -0.13 2.43 11.39
C GLU A 206 1.28 2.57 10.80
N GLU A 207 2.19 1.65 11.09
CA GLU A 207 3.56 1.68 10.57
C GLU A 207 3.58 1.71 9.03
N ARG A 208 2.73 0.89 8.40
CA ARG A 208 2.58 0.91 6.94
C ARG A 208 2.06 2.25 6.43
N SER A 209 1.05 2.80 7.07
CA SER A 209 0.46 4.09 6.66
C SER A 209 1.48 5.22 6.78
N GLN A 210 2.25 5.25 7.87
CA GLN A 210 3.32 6.22 8.06
C GLN A 210 4.41 6.08 6.98
N ARG A 211 4.83 4.86 6.65
CA ARG A 211 5.82 4.64 5.58
C ARG A 211 5.29 5.05 4.21
N ILE A 212 4.03 4.77 3.92
CA ILE A 212 3.38 5.19 2.67
C ILE A 212 3.37 6.71 2.56
N LEU A 213 3.08 7.42 3.66
CA LEU A 213 3.07 8.88 3.71
C LEU A 213 4.45 9.49 3.50
N GLN A 214 5.49 8.90 4.10
CA GLN A 214 6.87 9.32 3.87
C GLN A 214 7.24 9.19 2.39
N ILE A 215 6.93 8.03 1.78
CA ILE A 215 7.20 7.81 0.35
C ILE A 215 6.38 8.78 -0.52
N HIS A 216 5.10 8.99 -0.19
CA HIS A 216 4.24 9.90 -0.93
C HIS A 216 4.77 11.33 -0.90
N ALA A 217 5.17 11.83 0.27
CA ALA A 217 5.77 13.16 0.41
C ALA A 217 7.06 13.29 -0.41
N LEU A 218 7.93 12.27 -0.42
CA LEU A 218 9.11 12.28 -1.28
C LEU A 218 8.72 12.36 -2.75
N LEU A 219 7.75 11.56 -3.21
CA LEU A 219 7.34 11.53 -4.63
C LEU A 219 6.76 12.85 -5.15
N GLU A 220 6.39 13.78 -4.27
CA GLU A 220 5.95 15.15 -4.62
C GLU A 220 7.11 16.12 -4.82
N GLU A 221 8.31 15.80 -4.34
CA GLU A 221 9.49 16.66 -4.47
C GLU A 221 10.02 16.63 -5.91
N GLN A 222 10.22 17.81 -6.49
CA GLN A 222 10.50 17.98 -7.92
C GLN A 222 11.85 17.38 -8.37
N GLU A 223 12.83 17.27 -7.47
CA GLU A 223 14.22 16.92 -7.81
C GLU A 223 14.56 15.42 -7.73
N ILE A 224 13.58 14.52 -7.61
CA ILE A 224 13.88 13.09 -7.51
C ILE A 224 14.31 12.49 -8.86
N VAL A 225 15.48 11.85 -8.87
CA VAL A 225 15.97 11.08 -10.01
C VAL A 225 14.96 10.00 -10.42
N ILE A 226 14.60 9.95 -11.71
CA ILE A 226 13.61 9.01 -12.29
C ILE A 226 13.79 7.57 -11.80
N LYS A 227 15.03 7.06 -11.75
CA LYS A 227 15.33 5.70 -11.27
C LYS A 227 14.99 5.49 -9.80
N THR A 228 15.19 6.50 -8.96
CA THR A 228 14.83 6.50 -7.54
C THR A 228 13.31 6.60 -7.39
N GLN A 229 12.67 7.47 -8.17
CA GLN A 229 11.22 7.63 -8.18
C GLN A 229 10.49 6.32 -8.55
N ALA A 230 10.96 5.61 -9.58
CA ALA A 230 10.41 4.31 -9.96
C ALA A 230 10.52 3.27 -8.83
N LYS A 231 11.64 3.27 -8.08
CA LYS A 231 11.83 2.38 -6.93
C LYS A 231 10.90 2.76 -5.78
N LEU A 232 10.80 4.04 -5.44
CA LEU A 232 9.88 4.52 -4.39
C LEU A 232 8.43 4.18 -4.71
N LEU A 233 7.98 4.36 -5.96
CA LEU A 233 6.64 3.94 -6.40
C LEU A 233 6.42 2.42 -6.28
N PHE A 234 7.45 1.63 -6.59
CA PHE A 234 7.39 0.18 -6.38
C PHE A 234 7.25 -0.16 -4.89
N GLU A 235 8.02 0.48 -4.01
CA GLU A 235 7.89 0.26 -2.57
C GLU A 235 6.54 0.71 -2.01
N GLN A 236 6.03 1.85 -2.48
CA GLN A 236 4.69 2.32 -2.17
C GLN A 236 3.64 1.26 -2.55
N GLY A 237 3.74 0.71 -3.76
CA GLY A 237 2.86 -0.36 -4.23
C GLY A 237 2.95 -1.63 -3.37
N SER A 238 4.15 -2.01 -2.95
CA SER A 238 4.39 -3.15 -2.05
C SER A 238 3.73 -2.96 -0.68
N LEU A 239 3.82 -1.78 -0.07
CA LEU A 239 3.14 -1.45 1.19
C LEU A 239 1.61 -1.49 1.07
N PHE A 240 1.06 -1.00 -0.04
CA PHE A 240 -0.37 -1.12 -0.33
C PHE A 240 -0.80 -2.57 -0.51
N ALA A 241 -0.02 -3.38 -1.21
CA ALA A 241 -0.28 -4.80 -1.38
C ALA A 241 -0.26 -5.54 -0.03
N ALA A 242 0.71 -5.25 0.84
CA ALA A 242 0.75 -5.78 2.21
C ALA A 242 -0.51 -5.36 3.02
N SER A 243 -1.07 -4.19 2.70
CA SER A 243 -2.33 -3.66 3.26
C SER A 243 -3.60 -4.21 2.61
N ASN A 244 -3.48 -5.19 1.71
CA ASN A 244 -4.58 -5.71 0.87
C ASN A 244 -5.30 -4.62 0.03
N LYS A 245 -4.68 -3.44 -0.13
CA LYS A 245 -5.16 -2.31 -0.93
C LYS A 245 -4.74 -2.48 -2.40
N TYR A 246 -5.11 -3.60 -3.02
CA TYR A 246 -4.58 -4.06 -4.32
C TYR A 246 -4.82 -3.11 -5.50
N SER A 247 -5.93 -2.36 -5.50
CA SER A 247 -6.22 -1.41 -6.58
C SER A 247 -5.21 -0.25 -6.64
N ILE A 248 -4.81 0.29 -5.48
CA ILE A 248 -3.80 1.37 -5.42
C ILE A 248 -2.39 0.80 -5.58
N ALA A 249 -2.15 -0.41 -5.07
CA ALA A 249 -0.89 -1.10 -5.35
C ALA A 249 -0.65 -1.19 -6.86
N ALA A 250 -1.68 -1.58 -7.63
CA ALA A 250 -1.62 -1.65 -9.09
C ALA A 250 -1.29 -0.29 -9.73
N ILE A 251 -1.92 0.81 -9.30
CA ILE A 251 -1.62 2.17 -9.80
C ILE A 251 -0.16 2.55 -9.51
N SER A 252 0.34 2.22 -8.32
CA SER A 252 1.73 2.52 -7.93
C SER A 252 2.72 1.74 -8.81
N PHE A 253 2.46 0.46 -9.07
CA PHE A 253 3.27 -0.36 -9.97
C PHE A 253 3.19 0.11 -11.43
N GLU A 254 2.02 0.54 -11.90
CA GLU A 254 1.84 1.14 -13.22
C GLU A 254 2.72 2.38 -13.40
N ARG A 255 2.68 3.30 -12.45
CA ARG A 255 3.53 4.50 -12.44
C ARG A 255 5.01 4.12 -12.41
N ALA A 256 5.39 3.12 -11.61
CA ALA A 256 6.76 2.63 -11.54
C ALA A 256 7.28 2.11 -12.90
N VAL A 257 6.47 1.33 -13.63
CA VAL A 257 6.87 0.80 -14.95
C VAL A 257 6.78 1.84 -16.06
N ALA A 258 5.94 2.87 -15.93
CA ALA A 258 5.95 4.01 -16.86
C ALA A 258 7.29 4.76 -16.81
N LEU A 259 7.86 4.94 -15.61
CA LEU A 259 9.18 5.56 -15.42
C LEU A 259 10.33 4.60 -15.74
N LYS A 260 10.15 3.31 -15.48
CA LYS A 260 11.15 2.26 -15.70
C LYS A 260 10.52 1.04 -16.39
N PRO A 261 10.42 1.03 -17.73
CA PRO A 261 9.75 -0.05 -18.47
C PRO A 261 10.38 -1.44 -18.31
N ASP A 262 11.67 -1.52 -17.99
CA ASP A 262 12.41 -2.76 -17.72
C ASP A 262 12.32 -3.21 -16.25
N TYR A 263 11.45 -2.61 -15.43
CA TYR A 263 11.30 -2.96 -14.01
C TYR A 263 10.49 -4.24 -13.81
N ARG A 264 11.13 -5.39 -14.06
CA ARG A 264 10.56 -6.74 -13.93
C ARG A 264 9.71 -6.96 -12.67
N SER A 265 10.22 -6.60 -11.48
CA SER A 265 9.51 -6.83 -10.21
C SER A 265 8.20 -6.03 -10.15
N ALA A 266 8.17 -4.81 -10.68
CA ALA A 266 6.96 -3.99 -10.72
C ALA A 266 5.91 -4.59 -11.66
N TRP A 267 6.30 -5.06 -12.86
CA TRP A 267 5.39 -5.80 -13.74
C TRP A 267 4.81 -7.06 -13.08
N HIS A 268 5.66 -7.85 -12.42
CA HIS A 268 5.21 -9.04 -11.71
C HIS A 268 4.21 -8.70 -10.58
N ASN A 269 4.55 -7.75 -9.71
CA ASN A 269 3.72 -7.39 -8.57
C ASN A 269 2.42 -6.70 -9.00
N TRP A 270 2.43 -5.96 -10.12
CA TRP A 270 1.20 -5.48 -10.75
C TRP A 270 0.30 -6.64 -11.16
N GLY A 271 0.85 -7.67 -11.82
CA GLY A 271 0.11 -8.88 -12.14
C GLY A 271 -0.46 -9.58 -10.89
N VAL A 272 0.32 -9.68 -9.82
CA VAL A 272 -0.16 -10.24 -8.53
C VAL A 272 -1.33 -9.44 -7.96
N ALA A 273 -1.24 -8.11 -7.94
CA ALA A 273 -2.33 -7.26 -7.46
C ALA A 273 -3.61 -7.46 -8.29
N LEU A 274 -3.50 -7.50 -9.62
CA LEU A 274 -4.63 -7.78 -10.52
C LEU A 274 -5.23 -9.18 -10.29
N GLY A 275 -4.38 -10.21 -10.11
CA GLY A 275 -4.82 -11.56 -9.81
C GLY A 275 -5.57 -11.66 -8.48
N LYS A 276 -5.15 -10.90 -7.45
CA LYS A 276 -5.89 -10.79 -6.18
C LYS A 276 -7.25 -10.11 -6.34
N MET A 277 -7.39 -9.22 -7.32
CA MET A 277 -8.65 -8.61 -7.73
C MET A 277 -9.45 -9.47 -8.74
N LYS A 278 -8.96 -10.67 -9.09
CA LYS A 278 -9.53 -11.59 -10.08
C LYS A 278 -9.58 -11.06 -11.52
N HIS A 279 -8.78 -10.03 -11.83
CA HIS A 279 -8.60 -9.53 -13.20
C HIS A 279 -7.53 -10.37 -13.91
N TYR A 280 -7.85 -11.63 -14.21
CA TYR A 280 -6.86 -12.63 -14.62
C TYR A 280 -6.25 -12.36 -16.00
N GLU A 281 -7.04 -11.92 -16.98
CA GLU A 281 -6.56 -11.57 -18.32
C GLU A 281 -5.55 -10.42 -18.27
N GLU A 282 -5.85 -9.38 -17.50
CA GLU A 282 -4.93 -8.27 -17.30
C GLU A 282 -3.67 -8.72 -16.56
N ALA A 283 -3.81 -9.56 -15.52
CA ALA A 283 -2.68 -10.11 -14.78
C ALA A 283 -1.72 -10.89 -15.68
N ILE A 284 -2.25 -11.74 -16.57
CA ILE A 284 -1.50 -12.51 -17.56
C ILE A 284 -0.65 -11.58 -18.43
N ASN A 285 -1.23 -10.49 -18.93
CA ASN A 285 -0.48 -9.50 -19.73
C ASN A 285 0.69 -8.89 -18.96
N LYS A 286 0.51 -8.61 -17.65
CA LYS A 286 1.61 -8.07 -16.82
C LYS A 286 2.69 -9.12 -16.53
N TYR A 287 2.30 -10.38 -16.30
CA TYR A 287 3.27 -11.46 -16.18
C TYR A 287 4.06 -11.68 -17.46
N ASP A 288 3.43 -11.58 -18.63
CA ASP A 288 4.12 -11.67 -19.92
C ASP A 288 5.13 -10.56 -20.12
N ARG A 289 4.84 -9.34 -19.67
CA ARG A 289 5.82 -8.25 -19.64
C ARG A 289 6.99 -8.54 -18.69
N ALA A 290 6.72 -9.08 -17.50
CA ALA A 290 7.79 -9.49 -16.58
C ALA A 290 8.68 -10.60 -17.19
N LEU A 291 8.07 -11.56 -17.89
CA LEU A 291 8.74 -12.69 -18.53
C LEU A 291 9.50 -12.30 -19.81
N SER A 292 9.06 -11.28 -20.55
CA SER A 292 9.82 -10.76 -21.69
C SER A 292 11.11 -10.08 -21.26
N ILE A 293 11.16 -9.53 -20.03
CA ILE A 293 12.37 -8.97 -19.42
C ILE A 293 13.25 -10.09 -18.83
N LYS A 294 12.64 -11.07 -18.16
CA LYS A 294 13.34 -12.20 -17.54
C LYS A 294 12.57 -13.51 -17.74
N PRO A 295 12.92 -14.32 -18.77
CA PRO A 295 12.17 -15.53 -19.13
C PRO A 295 12.19 -16.64 -18.06
N ASP A 296 13.22 -16.68 -17.22
CA ASP A 296 13.43 -17.67 -16.14
C ASP A 296 12.81 -17.23 -14.80
N HIS A 297 11.91 -16.24 -14.81
CA HIS A 297 11.25 -15.79 -13.59
C HIS A 297 10.18 -16.78 -13.10
N THR A 298 10.60 -17.75 -12.27
CA THR A 298 9.75 -18.84 -11.77
C THR A 298 8.42 -18.38 -11.16
N ALA A 299 8.43 -17.36 -10.28
CA ALA A 299 7.20 -16.88 -9.65
C ALA A 299 6.21 -16.27 -10.65
N ALA A 300 6.69 -15.55 -11.68
CA ALA A 300 5.83 -15.02 -12.74
C ALA A 300 5.23 -16.14 -13.60
N LEU A 301 6.00 -17.17 -13.96
CA LEU A 301 5.49 -18.35 -14.66
C LEU A 301 4.41 -19.07 -13.84
N TYR A 302 4.67 -19.30 -12.56
CA TYR A 302 3.74 -19.96 -11.66
C TYR A 302 2.44 -19.15 -11.49
N ASN A 303 2.53 -17.85 -11.22
CA ASN A 303 1.36 -16.99 -11.07
C ASN A 303 0.57 -16.82 -12.38
N LYS A 304 1.26 -16.77 -13.53
CA LYS A 304 0.61 -16.85 -14.85
C LYS A 304 -0.17 -18.14 -15.01
N GLY A 305 0.42 -19.28 -14.61
CA GLY A 305 -0.27 -20.57 -14.62
C GLY A 305 -1.53 -20.58 -13.76
N ILE A 306 -1.49 -20.00 -12.55
CA ILE A 306 -2.67 -19.84 -11.69
C ILE A 306 -3.76 -19.02 -12.39
N ALA A 307 -3.41 -17.88 -12.96
CA ALA A 307 -4.38 -17.03 -13.65
C ALA A 307 -5.01 -17.73 -14.86
N LEU A 308 -4.22 -18.46 -15.66
CA LEU A 308 -4.71 -19.26 -16.78
C LEU A 308 -5.66 -20.38 -16.33
N ALA A 309 -5.32 -21.08 -15.26
CA ALA A 309 -6.18 -22.13 -14.69
C ALA A 309 -7.52 -21.55 -14.20
N ALA A 310 -7.50 -20.37 -13.57
CA ALA A 310 -8.71 -19.66 -13.13
C ALA A 310 -9.62 -19.25 -14.31
N LEU A 311 -9.06 -19.02 -15.48
CA LEU A 311 -9.78 -18.78 -16.74
C LEU A 311 -10.20 -20.07 -17.47
N GLY A 312 -9.96 -21.25 -16.88
CA GLY A 312 -10.26 -22.55 -17.50
C GLY A 312 -9.27 -23.00 -18.57
N GLN A 313 -8.20 -22.24 -18.83
CA GLN A 313 -7.16 -22.55 -19.83
C GLN A 313 -6.13 -23.52 -19.25
N LYS A 314 -6.58 -24.74 -18.90
CA LYS A 314 -5.82 -25.74 -18.15
C LYS A 314 -4.55 -26.20 -18.88
N GLU A 315 -4.59 -26.43 -20.19
CA GLU A 315 -3.41 -26.79 -20.98
C GLU A 315 -2.33 -25.70 -20.96
N ALA A 316 -2.72 -24.44 -21.10
CA ALA A 316 -1.80 -23.31 -21.06
C ALA A 316 -1.20 -23.13 -19.65
N ALA A 317 -2.00 -23.36 -18.61
CA ALA A 317 -1.54 -23.36 -17.22
C ALA A 317 -0.46 -24.44 -16.99
N ILE A 318 -0.70 -25.68 -17.45
CA ILE A 318 0.27 -26.78 -17.39
C ILE A 318 1.60 -26.38 -18.03
N ILE A 319 1.59 -25.78 -19.22
CA ILE A 319 2.82 -25.31 -19.89
C ILE A 319 3.57 -24.30 -19.02
N CYS A 320 2.88 -23.39 -18.35
CA CYS A 320 3.50 -22.42 -17.46
C CYS A 320 4.11 -23.09 -16.22
N TYR A 321 3.40 -24.05 -15.62
CA TYR A 321 3.93 -24.83 -14.50
C TYR A 321 5.15 -25.67 -14.89
N ASP A 322 5.13 -26.32 -16.06
CA ASP A 322 6.27 -27.07 -16.57
C ASP A 322 7.51 -26.18 -16.73
N LYS A 323 7.34 -24.99 -17.33
CA LYS A 323 8.45 -24.02 -17.42
C LYS A 323 8.94 -23.59 -16.04
N ALA A 324 8.05 -23.34 -15.08
CA ALA A 324 8.44 -22.98 -13.72
C ALA A 324 9.24 -24.12 -13.05
N LEU A 325 8.85 -25.37 -13.27
CA LEU A 325 9.49 -26.57 -12.73
C LEU A 325 10.85 -26.86 -13.37
N VAL A 326 11.08 -26.48 -14.63
CA VAL A 326 12.43 -26.51 -15.23
C VAL A 326 13.41 -25.66 -14.43
N PHE A 327 13.00 -24.46 -14.00
CA PHE A 327 13.86 -23.55 -13.24
C PHE A 327 13.89 -23.84 -11.73
N LYS A 328 12.80 -24.40 -11.18
CA LYS A 328 12.69 -24.79 -9.77
C LYS A 328 12.04 -26.17 -9.65
N PRO A 329 12.80 -27.27 -9.80
CA PRO A 329 12.26 -28.63 -9.80
C PRO A 329 11.59 -29.04 -8.48
N ASN A 330 12.00 -28.43 -7.35
CA ASN A 330 11.44 -28.70 -6.03
C ASN A 330 10.24 -27.79 -5.67
N TYR A 331 9.55 -27.22 -6.65
CA TYR A 331 8.41 -26.34 -6.41
C TYR A 331 7.11 -27.13 -6.21
N HIS A 332 6.92 -27.69 -5.02
CA HIS A 332 5.79 -28.56 -4.69
C HIS A 332 4.40 -27.93 -4.94
N GLU A 333 4.23 -26.62 -4.74
CA GLU A 333 2.97 -25.94 -5.05
C GLU A 333 2.68 -25.90 -6.56
N ALA A 334 3.70 -25.74 -7.40
CA ALA A 334 3.56 -25.81 -8.86
C ALA A 334 3.25 -27.23 -9.34
N LEU A 335 3.87 -28.25 -8.75
CA LEU A 335 3.53 -29.66 -9.02
C LEU A 335 2.09 -29.98 -8.66
N ASN A 336 1.63 -29.56 -7.48
CA ASN A 336 0.25 -29.74 -7.06
C ASN A 336 -0.74 -29.05 -8.02
N ASN A 337 -0.51 -27.78 -8.37
CA ASN A 337 -1.42 -27.06 -9.26
C ASN A 337 -1.41 -27.62 -10.68
N LYS A 338 -0.26 -28.11 -11.16
CA LYS A 338 -0.17 -28.88 -12.41
C LYS A 338 -0.99 -30.16 -12.32
N GLY A 339 -0.91 -30.89 -11.21
CA GLY A 339 -1.72 -32.08 -10.95
C GLY A 339 -3.21 -31.76 -11.02
N THR A 340 -3.65 -30.69 -10.36
CA THR A 340 -5.06 -30.24 -10.37
C THR A 340 -5.52 -29.86 -11.77
N ALA A 341 -4.70 -29.15 -12.54
CA ALA A 341 -5.02 -28.85 -13.94
C ALA A 341 -5.14 -30.12 -14.81
N MET A 342 -4.28 -31.13 -14.57
CA MET A 342 -4.33 -32.42 -15.27
C MET A 342 -5.56 -33.25 -14.88
N ALA A 343 -5.90 -33.33 -13.59
CA ALA A 343 -7.08 -34.04 -13.09
C ALA A 343 -8.36 -33.44 -13.68
N ALA A 344 -8.42 -32.11 -13.76
CA ALA A 344 -9.55 -31.40 -14.36
C ALA A 344 -9.63 -31.53 -15.90
N LEU A 345 -8.63 -32.17 -16.54
CA LEU A 345 -8.64 -32.64 -17.93
C LEU A 345 -8.81 -34.17 -18.02
N SER A 346 -9.20 -34.82 -16.92
CA SER A 346 -9.34 -36.28 -16.76
C SER A 346 -8.05 -37.07 -17.02
N ARG A 347 -6.88 -36.43 -16.89
CA ARG A 347 -5.55 -37.09 -17.02
C ARG A 347 -5.07 -37.58 -15.66
N TYR A 348 -5.86 -38.44 -15.03
CA TYR A 348 -5.69 -38.82 -13.62
C TYR A 348 -4.32 -39.44 -13.30
N ALA A 349 -3.81 -40.35 -14.13
CA ALA A 349 -2.49 -40.97 -13.90
C ALA A 349 -1.36 -39.92 -13.86
N MET A 350 -1.41 -38.91 -14.74
CA MET A 350 -0.42 -37.82 -14.75
C MET A 350 -0.61 -36.87 -13.57
N ALA A 351 -1.86 -36.64 -13.13
CA ALA A 351 -2.16 -35.84 -11.96
C ALA A 351 -1.60 -36.48 -10.67
N LEU A 352 -1.88 -37.77 -10.47
CA LEU A 352 -1.36 -38.57 -9.36
C LEU A 352 0.17 -38.53 -9.30
N ALA A 353 0.85 -38.71 -10.44
CA ALA A 353 2.32 -38.59 -10.50
C ALA A 353 2.83 -37.20 -10.07
N CYS A 354 2.11 -36.12 -10.40
CA CYS A 354 2.47 -34.78 -9.95
C CYS A 354 2.27 -34.62 -8.43
N TYR A 355 1.17 -35.15 -7.88
CA TYR A 355 0.94 -35.14 -6.43
C TYR A 355 1.99 -35.95 -5.68
N ASP A 356 2.37 -37.13 -6.18
CA ASP A 356 3.42 -37.97 -5.59
C ASP A 356 4.78 -37.26 -5.56
N GLN A 357 5.13 -36.56 -6.64
CA GLN A 357 6.34 -35.73 -6.65
C GLN A 357 6.26 -34.59 -5.64
N ALA A 358 5.11 -33.90 -5.55
CA ALA A 358 4.90 -32.83 -4.56
C ALA A 358 5.06 -33.36 -3.13
N LEU A 359 4.51 -34.55 -2.83
CA LEU A 359 4.59 -35.21 -1.53
C LEU A 359 5.97 -35.77 -1.23
N THR A 360 6.73 -36.18 -2.26
CA THR A 360 8.15 -36.55 -2.09
C THR A 360 8.98 -35.35 -1.62
N ILE A 361 8.70 -34.15 -2.16
CA ILE A 361 9.38 -32.91 -1.76
C ILE A 361 8.90 -32.43 -0.39
N ARG A 362 7.59 -32.49 -0.13
CA ARG A 362 6.97 -32.07 1.13
C ARG A 362 5.92 -33.09 1.57
N PRO A 363 6.30 -34.09 2.39
CA PRO A 363 5.39 -35.17 2.81
C PRO A 363 4.16 -34.69 3.58
N SER A 364 4.27 -33.59 4.34
CA SER A 364 3.17 -32.99 5.10
C SER A 364 2.31 -32.02 4.28
N TYR A 365 2.39 -32.04 2.95
CA TYR A 365 1.62 -31.13 2.11
C TYR A 365 0.18 -31.63 1.93
N TYR A 366 -0.65 -31.33 2.92
CA TYR A 366 -2.05 -31.74 2.99
C TYR A 366 -2.87 -31.42 1.74
N ARG A 367 -2.57 -30.33 1.01
CA ARG A 367 -3.27 -29.97 -0.24
C ARG A 367 -3.05 -31.02 -1.33
N ALA A 368 -1.84 -31.56 -1.46
CA ALA A 368 -1.57 -32.62 -2.43
C ALA A 368 -2.19 -33.95 -2.01
N LEU A 369 -2.24 -34.27 -0.70
CA LEU A 369 -2.95 -35.46 -0.21
C LEU A 369 -4.45 -35.38 -0.52
N TYR A 370 -5.07 -34.24 -0.21
CA TYR A 370 -6.49 -34.01 -0.49
C TYR A 370 -6.79 -34.07 -1.98
N ASN A 371 -6.01 -33.36 -2.82
CA ASN A 371 -6.20 -33.40 -4.27
C ASN A 371 -5.96 -34.80 -4.85
N LYS A 372 -5.07 -35.59 -4.26
CA LYS A 372 -4.86 -36.99 -4.63
C LYS A 372 -6.09 -37.84 -4.25
N ALA A 373 -6.68 -37.62 -3.08
CA ALA A 373 -7.93 -38.25 -2.66
C ALA A 373 -9.09 -37.91 -3.60
N CYS A 374 -9.29 -36.63 -3.94
CA CYS A 374 -10.27 -36.18 -4.93
C CYS A 374 -10.05 -36.88 -6.28
N CYS A 375 -8.80 -36.97 -6.73
CA CYS A 375 -8.45 -37.65 -7.98
C CYS A 375 -8.83 -39.15 -7.97
N TYR A 376 -8.73 -39.84 -6.84
CA TYR A 376 -9.22 -41.21 -6.68
C TYR A 376 -10.74 -41.29 -6.56
N GLY A 377 -11.37 -40.33 -5.88
CA GLY A 377 -12.82 -40.18 -5.81
C GLY A 377 -13.46 -40.08 -7.20
N LEU A 378 -12.89 -39.24 -8.07
CA LEU A 378 -13.31 -39.11 -9.47
C LEU A 378 -13.16 -40.39 -10.30
N GLN A 379 -12.29 -41.30 -9.88
CA GLN A 379 -12.10 -42.61 -10.50
C GLN A 379 -12.96 -43.72 -9.85
N GLY A 380 -13.67 -43.42 -8.76
CA GLY A 380 -14.42 -44.40 -7.97
C GLY A 380 -13.54 -45.32 -7.11
N ASP A 381 -12.25 -45.01 -6.95
CA ASP A 381 -11.32 -45.80 -6.14
C ASP A 381 -11.47 -45.40 -4.67
N VAL A 382 -12.44 -46.04 -4.02
CA VAL A 382 -12.77 -45.75 -2.61
C VAL A 382 -11.58 -45.99 -1.69
N GLU A 383 -10.83 -47.07 -1.90
CA GLU A 383 -9.74 -47.48 -0.99
C GLU A 383 -8.68 -46.38 -0.89
N ASN A 384 -8.21 -45.90 -2.05
CA ASN A 384 -7.21 -44.84 -2.07
C ASN A 384 -7.81 -43.47 -1.73
N ALA A 385 -9.06 -43.18 -2.10
CA ALA A 385 -9.73 -41.94 -1.73
C ALA A 385 -9.83 -41.79 -0.21
N VAL A 386 -10.31 -42.83 0.50
CA VAL A 386 -10.40 -42.89 1.96
C VAL A 386 -9.02 -42.74 2.59
N LYS A 387 -8.04 -43.52 2.14
CA LYS A 387 -6.67 -43.48 2.70
C LYS A 387 -6.07 -42.07 2.65
N PHE A 388 -6.03 -41.44 1.47
CA PHE A 388 -5.38 -40.13 1.32
C PHE A 388 -6.21 -38.99 1.92
N LEU A 389 -7.54 -39.11 1.96
CA LEU A 389 -8.39 -38.16 2.68
C LEU A 389 -8.13 -38.22 4.18
N GLN A 390 -8.01 -39.41 4.76
CA GLN A 390 -7.66 -39.59 6.17
C GLN A 390 -6.31 -38.95 6.51
N GLU A 391 -5.29 -39.17 5.68
CA GLU A 391 -3.98 -38.53 5.84
C GLU A 391 -4.06 -36.99 5.74
N ALA A 392 -4.89 -36.45 4.84
CA ALA A 392 -5.10 -35.01 4.72
C ALA A 392 -5.81 -34.41 5.95
N ILE A 393 -6.87 -35.08 6.45
CA ILE A 393 -7.63 -34.66 7.63
C ILE A 393 -6.74 -34.67 8.88
N ALA A 394 -5.88 -35.67 9.03
CA ALA A 394 -4.94 -35.76 10.16
C ALA A 394 -3.96 -34.57 10.22
N LEU A 395 -3.66 -33.95 9.08
CA LEU A 395 -2.80 -32.76 9.00
C LEU A 395 -3.58 -31.45 9.05
N ALA A 396 -4.81 -31.43 8.55
CA ALA A 396 -5.69 -30.28 8.50
C ALA A 396 -7.16 -30.72 8.55
N SER A 397 -7.79 -30.59 9.72
CA SER A 397 -9.15 -31.09 9.96
C SER A 397 -10.23 -30.44 9.10
N GLU A 398 -9.98 -29.25 8.55
CA GLU A 398 -10.90 -28.53 7.64
C GLU A 398 -11.30 -29.36 6.40
N TYR A 399 -10.44 -30.28 5.94
CA TYR A 399 -10.75 -31.14 4.79
C TYR A 399 -11.87 -32.13 5.04
N ARG A 400 -12.16 -32.45 6.30
CA ARG A 400 -13.31 -33.28 6.67
C ARG A 400 -14.61 -32.61 6.24
N ASP A 401 -14.76 -31.33 6.54
CA ASP A 401 -15.95 -30.57 6.18
C ASP A 401 -16.01 -30.26 4.68
N MET A 402 -14.86 -29.99 4.05
CA MET A 402 -14.80 -29.83 2.58
C MET A 402 -15.29 -31.09 1.87
N ALA A 403 -14.79 -32.26 2.25
CA ALA A 403 -15.13 -33.55 1.61
C ALA A 403 -16.63 -33.89 1.67
N LYS A 404 -17.38 -33.38 2.67
CA LYS A 404 -18.84 -33.57 2.77
C LYS A 404 -19.62 -32.99 1.60
N THR A 405 -19.06 -31.99 0.91
CA THR A 405 -19.75 -31.25 -0.17
C THR A 405 -18.99 -31.22 -1.49
N ASP A 406 -17.71 -31.64 -1.48
CA ASP A 406 -16.88 -31.67 -2.68
C ASP A 406 -17.33 -32.77 -3.64
N THR A 407 -17.75 -32.36 -4.83
CA THR A 407 -18.33 -33.24 -5.86
C THR A 407 -17.35 -34.27 -6.39
N ASP A 408 -16.04 -34.07 -6.21
CA ASP A 408 -15.02 -35.03 -6.62
C ASP A 408 -15.17 -36.37 -5.88
N PHE A 409 -15.87 -36.40 -4.74
CA PHE A 409 -16.15 -37.61 -3.97
C PHE A 409 -17.53 -38.23 -4.23
N ASP A 410 -18.34 -37.70 -5.15
CA ASP A 410 -19.72 -38.18 -5.33
C ASP A 410 -19.80 -39.67 -5.68
N ALA A 411 -18.83 -40.20 -6.42
CA ALA A 411 -18.77 -41.62 -6.78
C ALA A 411 -18.41 -42.55 -5.61
N VAL A 412 -17.81 -42.02 -4.54
CA VAL A 412 -17.36 -42.79 -3.37
C VAL A 412 -18.12 -42.44 -2.09
N ARG A 413 -18.99 -41.43 -2.14
CA ARG A 413 -19.63 -40.82 -0.97
C ARG A 413 -20.44 -41.80 -0.15
N ASP A 414 -21.18 -42.71 -0.79
CA ASP A 414 -22.06 -43.65 -0.10
C ASP A 414 -21.33 -44.86 0.52
N ASP A 415 -20.01 -45.00 0.31
CA ASP A 415 -19.25 -46.09 0.92
C ASP A 415 -19.15 -45.89 2.45
N PRO A 416 -19.44 -46.94 3.26
CA PRO A 416 -19.39 -46.83 4.72
C PRO A 416 -18.04 -46.37 5.27
N ARG A 417 -16.92 -46.72 4.62
CA ARG A 417 -15.58 -46.29 5.04
C ARG A 417 -15.40 -44.79 4.84
N PHE A 418 -15.94 -44.25 3.74
CA PHE A 418 -15.90 -42.83 3.45
C PHE A 418 -16.80 -42.06 4.42
N GLN A 419 -18.02 -42.54 4.70
CA GLN A 419 -18.91 -41.93 5.70
C GLN A 419 -18.31 -41.92 7.10
N ALA A 420 -17.67 -43.01 7.53
CA ALA A 420 -16.99 -43.07 8.83
C ALA A 420 -15.92 -41.97 8.97
N LEU A 421 -15.16 -41.69 7.91
CA LEU A 421 -14.19 -40.58 7.87
C LEU A 421 -14.82 -39.19 7.95
N LEU A 422 -16.14 -39.04 7.75
CA LEU A 422 -16.83 -37.77 7.87
C LEU A 422 -17.55 -37.63 9.23
N GLU A 423 -17.92 -38.75 9.85
CA GLU A 423 -18.69 -38.83 11.11
C GLU A 423 -17.85 -38.81 12.39
N GLU A 424 -16.56 -39.13 12.35
CA GLU A 424 -15.67 -39.00 13.53
C GLU A 424 -15.66 -37.52 14.03
N ASN A 425 -16.44 -37.25 15.07
CA ASN A 425 -16.33 -36.06 15.89
C ASN A 425 -15.27 -36.32 16.97
N GLU A 426 -14.40 -35.34 17.24
CA GLU A 426 -13.59 -35.28 18.46
C GLU A 426 -14.46 -35.23 19.73
#